data_AF-A0A423SG72-F1
#
_entry.id   AF-A0A423SG72-F1
#
_cell.length_a   1.000
_cell.length_b   1.000
_cell.length_c   1.000
_cell.angle_alpha   90.00
_cell.angle_beta   90.00
_cell.angle_gamma   90.00
#
_symmetry.space_group_name_H-M   'P 1'
#
loop_
_entity.id
_entity.type
_entity.pdbx_description
1 polymer ?
#
loop_
_entity_poly.entity_id
_entity_poly.type
_entity_poly.pdbx_seq_one_letter_code
_entity_poly.pdbx_strand_id
1 'polypeptide(L)'
;MAENSAASDMDTDQGDRSESHKRYLINQATHTCLAVIGGSSPENAVIGMTSPSDSREKQWYNSGGQWQWGGDRSYCLAPVPGDITVRLVKCASSTIKWTKDAEGRMVFGSRVLTVPPGRHRTRVILRSTINGTDQMWWTDAELRAFLKGASPAVYPFPSVHIAIYYQEIARGLLNQLAPLSEPLPFPRDVATFPGTVDDATPRVEKTFTLDLSVLGQASNLRMTTPRDWQATDLYVAAGDIFLVTLPESLPLEQARQITVCVGAHVDKLRPSSGTTKKSKWFKRMPVVSETFNVNPGINLLRSQYGGNLIFIFREGEVFLVDVNVKNVIRAPHFKLDKTTVHEWRVSRTSGAPHAVLESHRIVLVVRSSAVTSFAFPDQLMCRYEDIVDKLNSLAGFTESDPPPRGKYWLVNDLQISHGSAHAGFPVMVNRRIRNLAMFDTPHRWCVWHELGHNYQQARSWARAYGVESTVNLFSIYIGEKLFNKDRLKKNDKYRLASAAVDQGLTFEEANCWQKLVFLMEIKYAFPDKGWDMFRQLNRTTRALSKKEAELLASDHQLQIDYVYRTLSKIVGHDLILTYKRWGLSVSQDAQEEIQKLGLQKAPADLSVRH
;
A
#
# COMPACT_ATOMS: atom_id res chain seq x y z
N MET A 1 31.08 -68.13 -10.13
CA MET A 1 31.35 -67.78 -11.53
C MET A 1 30.49 -66.55 -11.81
N ALA A 2 30.96 -65.29 -11.72
CA ALA A 2 32.06 -64.63 -12.48
C ALA A 2 31.87 -64.88 -13.98
N GLU A 3 31.77 -63.93 -14.92
CA GLU A 3 32.31 -62.57 -15.10
C GLU A 3 31.27 -61.74 -15.94
N ASN A 4 31.05 -60.42 -15.77
CA ASN A 4 31.84 -59.23 -16.09
C ASN A 4 32.14 -58.98 -17.59
N SER A 5 31.50 -57.98 -18.20
CA SER A 5 32.17 -57.02 -19.10
C SER A 5 31.36 -55.72 -19.25
N ALA A 6 32.09 -54.61 -19.21
CA ALA A 6 31.64 -53.23 -19.29
C ALA A 6 32.06 -52.61 -20.64
N ALA A 7 31.30 -51.62 -21.12
CA ALA A 7 31.72 -50.55 -22.04
C ALA A 7 30.63 -49.45 -21.98
N SER A 8 30.79 -48.39 -21.19
CA SER A 8 31.55 -47.14 -21.43
C SER A 8 30.88 -46.16 -22.43
N ASP A 9 30.61 -44.98 -21.89
CA ASP A 9 30.17 -43.70 -22.46
C ASP A 9 30.48 -43.43 -23.95
N MET A 10 29.52 -42.77 -24.60
CA MET A 10 29.83 -41.63 -25.47
C MET A 10 28.64 -40.65 -25.51
N ASP A 11 28.78 -39.63 -24.68
CA ASP A 11 28.21 -38.30 -24.83
C ASP A 11 28.59 -37.73 -26.21
N THR A 12 27.59 -37.32 -27.00
CA THR A 12 27.77 -36.33 -28.07
C THR A 12 26.48 -35.52 -28.23
N ASP A 13 26.45 -34.41 -27.51
CA ASP A 13 26.17 -33.07 -28.03
C ASP A 13 25.76 -33.05 -29.53
N GLN A 14 24.45 -33.10 -29.79
CA GLN A 14 23.89 -32.60 -31.04
C GLN A 14 23.06 -31.37 -30.72
N GLY A 15 23.64 -30.23 -31.09
CA GLY A 15 23.09 -28.90 -30.86
C GLY A 15 21.68 -28.77 -31.42
N ASP A 16 20.76 -28.49 -30.51
CA ASP A 16 19.42 -28.04 -30.80
C ASP A 16 19.51 -26.67 -31.50
N ARG A 17 19.47 -26.67 -32.84
CA ARG A 17 19.10 -25.51 -33.64
C ARG A 17 17.61 -25.23 -33.43
N SER A 18 17.18 -24.91 -32.20
CA SER A 18 15.78 -24.61 -31.92
C SER A 18 15.42 -23.21 -32.37
N GLU A 19 14.31 -23.14 -33.10
CA GLU A 19 13.55 -21.92 -33.31
C GLU A 19 13.41 -21.17 -31.97
N SER A 20 13.76 -19.88 -31.98
CA SER A 20 13.69 -19.07 -30.77
C SER A 20 12.24 -19.00 -30.30
N HIS A 21 11.93 -19.70 -29.21
CA HIS A 21 10.61 -19.63 -28.62
C HIS A 21 10.45 -18.30 -27.87
N LYS A 22 9.23 -17.74 -27.88
CA LYS A 22 8.86 -16.56 -27.09
C LYS A 22 9.20 -16.79 -25.61
N ARG A 23 9.80 -15.80 -24.96
CA ARG A 23 10.16 -15.80 -23.54
C ARG A 23 9.80 -14.47 -22.87
N TYR A 24 9.56 -14.55 -21.56
CA TYR A 24 9.45 -13.40 -20.67
C TYR A 24 10.55 -13.46 -19.62
N LEU A 25 11.24 -12.34 -19.35
CA LEU A 25 12.22 -12.24 -18.27
C LEU A 25 11.57 -11.56 -17.05
N ILE A 26 11.36 -12.31 -15.98
CA ILE A 26 10.60 -11.89 -14.80
C ILE A 26 11.54 -11.78 -13.60
N ASN A 27 11.61 -10.61 -12.98
CA ASN A 27 12.52 -10.40 -11.85
C ASN A 27 11.95 -10.99 -10.55
N GLN A 28 12.78 -11.74 -9.81
CA GLN A 28 12.34 -12.45 -8.61
C GLN A 28 12.01 -11.53 -7.41
N ALA A 29 12.60 -10.33 -7.33
CA ALA A 29 12.30 -9.40 -6.24
C ALA A 29 11.00 -8.61 -6.47
N THR A 30 10.76 -8.19 -7.71
CA THR A 30 9.66 -7.27 -8.05
C THR A 30 8.44 -7.98 -8.61
N HIS A 31 8.59 -9.20 -9.14
CA HIS A 31 7.54 -9.93 -9.86
C HIS A 31 7.02 -9.15 -11.07
N THR A 32 7.91 -8.43 -11.75
CA THR A 32 7.62 -7.62 -12.95
C THR A 32 8.49 -8.10 -14.12
N CYS A 33 8.06 -7.82 -15.35
CA CYS A 33 8.74 -8.23 -16.57
C CYS A 33 9.71 -7.16 -17.07
N LEU A 34 10.84 -7.60 -17.63
CA LEU A 34 11.71 -6.79 -18.46
C LEU A 34 10.98 -6.40 -19.74
N ALA A 35 10.96 -5.12 -20.07
CA ALA A 35 10.25 -4.60 -21.24
C ALA A 35 10.88 -3.34 -21.81
N VAL A 36 10.52 -3.02 -23.04
CA VAL A 36 10.61 -1.64 -23.56
C VAL A 36 9.45 -0.84 -22.97
N ILE A 37 9.76 0.19 -22.18
CA ILE A 37 8.77 1.00 -21.44
C ILE A 37 8.66 2.44 -21.96
N GLY A 38 9.43 2.80 -22.99
CA GLY A 38 9.42 4.13 -23.60
C GLY A 38 10.46 4.25 -24.71
N GLY A 39 10.56 5.45 -25.29
CA GLY A 39 11.37 5.73 -26.48
C GLY A 39 10.52 5.89 -27.74
N SER A 40 10.92 6.76 -28.66
CA SER A 40 10.23 7.01 -29.93
C SER A 40 10.66 6.08 -31.06
N SER A 41 11.80 5.39 -30.90
CA SER A 41 12.33 4.41 -31.82
C SER A 41 13.09 3.32 -31.05
N PRO A 42 13.39 2.16 -31.65
CA PRO A 42 14.18 1.12 -31.00
C PRO A 42 15.54 1.62 -30.48
N GLU A 43 16.22 2.51 -31.19
CA GLU A 43 17.54 3.05 -30.80
C GLU A 43 17.49 3.88 -29.51
N ASN A 44 16.35 4.54 -29.27
CA ASN A 44 16.10 5.37 -28.09
C ASN A 44 15.21 4.67 -27.06
N ALA A 45 15.04 3.35 -27.20
CA ALA A 45 14.19 2.56 -26.32
C ALA A 45 14.70 2.61 -24.87
N VAL A 46 13.77 2.80 -23.93
CA VAL A 46 14.03 2.70 -22.50
C VAL A 46 13.68 1.29 -22.03
N ILE A 47 14.67 0.55 -21.55
CA ILE A 47 14.46 -0.79 -21.00
C ILE A 47 14.21 -0.70 -19.50
N GLY A 48 13.16 -1.38 -19.06
CA GLY A 48 12.68 -1.24 -17.70
C GLY A 48 11.76 -2.36 -17.24
N MET A 49 11.09 -2.09 -16.12
CA MET A 49 10.23 -3.03 -15.42
C MET A 49 8.78 -2.61 -15.53
N THR A 50 7.90 -3.55 -15.85
CA THR A 50 6.46 -3.32 -15.96
C THR A 50 5.67 -4.57 -15.57
N SER A 51 4.39 -4.40 -15.25
CA SER A 51 3.52 -5.52 -14.90
C SER A 51 3.47 -6.56 -16.03
N PRO A 52 3.49 -7.87 -15.72
CA PRO A 52 3.37 -8.91 -16.73
C PRO A 52 2.10 -8.76 -17.58
N SER A 53 2.23 -9.01 -18.88
CA SER A 53 1.14 -9.12 -19.85
C SER A 53 1.65 -9.74 -21.16
N ASP A 54 0.76 -10.32 -21.97
CA ASP A 54 1.09 -10.80 -23.31
C ASP A 54 1.19 -9.64 -24.32
N SER A 55 2.19 -8.77 -24.16
CA SER A 55 2.46 -7.66 -25.07
C SER A 55 3.84 -7.76 -25.67
N ARG A 56 3.98 -7.37 -26.95
CA ARG A 56 5.24 -7.50 -27.72
C ARG A 56 6.40 -6.75 -27.07
N GLU A 57 6.13 -5.66 -26.36
CA GLU A 57 7.12 -4.85 -25.65
C GLU A 57 7.82 -5.64 -24.52
N LYS A 58 7.18 -6.69 -23.99
CA LYS A 58 7.64 -7.54 -22.88
C LYS A 58 8.20 -8.88 -23.35
N GLN A 59 8.04 -9.18 -24.64
CA GLN A 59 8.44 -10.44 -25.24
C GLN A 59 9.89 -10.38 -25.67
N TRP A 60 10.60 -11.49 -25.48
CA TRP A 60 11.98 -11.66 -25.89
C TRP A 60 12.19 -13.02 -26.55
N TYR A 61 13.18 -13.09 -27.43
CA TYR A 61 13.57 -14.30 -28.14
C TYR A 61 15.07 -14.49 -27.99
N ASN A 62 15.49 -15.65 -27.48
CA ASN A 62 16.91 -15.96 -27.36
C ASN A 62 17.38 -16.71 -28.61
N SER A 63 18.37 -16.14 -29.31
CA SER A 63 19.03 -16.77 -30.46
C SER A 63 20.52 -16.86 -30.18
N GLY A 64 20.97 -18.01 -29.68
CA GLY A 64 22.36 -18.28 -29.34
C GLY A 64 22.99 -17.22 -28.43
N GLY A 65 22.26 -16.75 -27.40
CA GLY A 65 22.71 -15.74 -26.42
C GLY A 65 22.38 -14.29 -26.79
N GLN A 66 21.88 -14.02 -27.99
CA GLN A 66 21.33 -12.72 -28.35
C GLN A 66 19.85 -12.66 -27.97
N TRP A 67 19.49 -11.74 -27.08
CA TRP A 67 18.09 -11.52 -26.66
C TRP A 67 17.44 -10.49 -27.56
N GLN A 68 16.73 -10.98 -28.58
CA GLN A 68 15.98 -10.19 -29.56
C GLN A 68 14.67 -9.70 -28.93
N TRP A 69 14.33 -8.44 -29.18
CA TRP A 69 13.10 -7.83 -28.68
C TRP A 69 11.88 -8.27 -29.51
N GLY A 70 10.75 -8.54 -28.85
CA GLY A 70 9.54 -8.99 -29.51
C GLY A 70 8.78 -7.93 -30.31
N GLY A 71 9.03 -6.64 -30.04
CA GLY A 71 8.48 -5.54 -30.85
C GLY A 71 9.15 -5.43 -32.23
N ASP A 72 10.45 -5.69 -32.30
CA ASP A 72 11.23 -5.77 -33.54
C ASP A 72 12.43 -6.70 -33.32
N ARG A 73 12.38 -7.88 -33.95
CA ARG A 73 13.39 -8.94 -33.78
C ARG A 73 14.75 -8.60 -34.40
N SER A 74 14.84 -7.53 -35.18
CA SER A 74 16.11 -7.02 -35.69
C SER A 74 16.92 -6.30 -34.62
N TYR A 75 16.32 -6.01 -33.44
CA TYR A 75 16.97 -5.36 -32.31
C TYR A 75 17.17 -6.30 -31.11
N CYS A 76 18.36 -6.21 -30.51
CA CYS A 76 18.81 -7.05 -29.43
C CYS A 76 19.17 -6.21 -28.19
N LEU A 77 18.93 -6.77 -27.00
CA LEU A 77 19.37 -6.19 -25.74
C LEU A 77 20.91 -6.12 -25.69
N ALA A 78 21.45 -4.94 -25.39
CA ALA A 78 22.88 -4.72 -25.25
C ALA A 78 23.19 -3.72 -24.12
N PRO A 79 24.38 -3.82 -23.50
CA PRO A 79 24.90 -2.75 -22.65
C PRO A 79 25.13 -1.47 -23.44
N VAL A 80 25.01 -0.33 -22.77
CA VAL A 80 25.55 0.93 -23.28
C VAL A 80 27.06 0.98 -22.97
N PRO A 81 27.94 1.18 -23.98
CA PRO A 81 29.38 1.29 -23.74
C PRO A 81 29.71 2.41 -22.75
N GLY A 82 30.52 2.12 -21.73
CA GLY A 82 30.91 3.11 -20.71
C GLY A 82 29.85 3.47 -19.67
N ASP A 83 28.65 2.89 -19.75
CA ASP A 83 27.53 3.17 -18.84
C ASP A 83 27.06 1.87 -18.14
N ILE A 84 26.29 2.02 -17.07
CA ILE A 84 25.59 0.98 -16.34
C ILE A 84 24.20 0.70 -16.92
N THR A 85 23.75 1.43 -17.94
CA THR A 85 22.44 1.21 -18.55
C THR A 85 22.49 0.17 -19.67
N VAL A 86 21.29 -0.26 -20.11
CA VAL A 86 21.10 -1.13 -21.27
C VAL A 86 20.22 -0.45 -22.31
N ARG A 87 20.37 -0.85 -23.57
CA ARG A 87 19.65 -0.34 -24.74
C ARG A 87 19.32 -1.46 -25.72
N LEU A 88 18.60 -1.12 -26.78
CA LEU A 88 18.50 -1.95 -27.97
C LEU A 88 19.56 -1.55 -29.02
N VAL A 89 20.09 -2.52 -29.73
CA VAL A 89 20.99 -2.35 -30.88
C VAL A 89 20.60 -3.32 -31.99
N LYS A 90 20.93 -3.01 -33.25
CA LYS A 90 20.72 -3.97 -34.35
C LYS A 90 21.48 -5.27 -34.07
N CYS A 91 20.76 -6.40 -34.11
CA CYS A 91 21.30 -7.72 -33.82
C CYS A 91 22.43 -8.09 -34.79
N ALA A 92 22.28 -7.75 -36.07
CA ALA A 92 23.27 -8.04 -37.12
C ALA A 92 24.63 -7.37 -36.87
N SER A 93 24.64 -6.21 -36.19
CA SER A 93 25.86 -5.47 -35.86
C SER A 93 26.34 -5.69 -34.43
N SER A 94 25.70 -6.57 -33.67
CA SER A 94 25.98 -6.77 -32.24
C SER A 94 26.62 -8.12 -32.00
N THR A 95 27.81 -8.13 -31.40
CA THR A 95 28.46 -9.36 -30.92
C THR A 95 28.07 -9.71 -29.49
N ILE A 96 27.15 -8.96 -28.88
CA ILE A 96 26.77 -9.14 -27.47
C ILE A 96 26.04 -10.46 -27.27
N LYS A 97 26.52 -11.21 -26.28
CA LYS A 97 25.95 -12.48 -25.83
C LYS A 97 25.68 -12.39 -24.33
N TRP A 98 24.48 -12.77 -23.94
CA TRP A 98 24.08 -12.90 -22.54
C TRP A 98 24.01 -14.38 -22.19
N THR A 99 24.52 -14.72 -21.02
CA THR A 99 24.34 -16.04 -20.42
C THR A 99 23.44 -15.93 -19.22
N LYS A 100 22.81 -17.05 -18.84
CA LYS A 100 22.09 -17.16 -17.58
C LYS A 100 22.84 -18.15 -16.71
N ASP A 101 23.29 -17.71 -15.54
CA ASP A 101 24.05 -18.58 -14.64
C ASP A 101 23.14 -19.47 -13.78
N ALA A 102 23.76 -20.31 -12.94
CA ALA A 102 23.06 -21.29 -12.10
C ALA A 102 22.11 -20.64 -11.08
N GLU A 103 22.42 -19.43 -10.63
CA GLU A 103 21.56 -18.64 -9.74
C GLU A 103 20.43 -17.91 -10.50
N GLY A 104 20.41 -18.02 -11.82
CA GLY A 104 19.41 -17.42 -12.69
C GLY A 104 19.63 -15.94 -12.97
N ARG A 105 20.87 -15.45 -12.86
CA ARG A 105 21.24 -14.07 -13.19
C ARG A 105 21.54 -13.94 -14.68
N MET A 106 21.13 -12.84 -15.29
CA MET A 106 21.44 -12.53 -16.70
C MET A 106 22.80 -11.82 -16.76
N VAL A 107 23.83 -12.54 -17.22
CA VAL A 107 25.24 -12.14 -17.15
C VAL A 107 25.74 -11.59 -18.48
N PHE A 108 26.51 -10.51 -18.42
CA PHE A 108 27.31 -9.96 -19.49
C PHE A 108 28.70 -9.56 -18.95
N GLY A 109 29.73 -10.31 -19.33
CA GLY A 109 31.08 -10.14 -18.78
C GLY A 109 31.08 -10.33 -17.26
N SER A 110 31.58 -9.35 -16.51
CA SER A 110 31.57 -9.33 -15.04
C SER A 110 30.34 -8.66 -14.42
N ARG A 111 29.35 -8.28 -15.24
CA ARG A 111 28.16 -7.54 -14.81
C ARG A 111 26.88 -8.35 -15.04
N VAL A 112 25.86 -8.07 -14.25
CA VAL A 112 24.56 -8.73 -14.32
C VAL A 112 23.42 -7.73 -14.41
N LEU A 113 22.37 -8.11 -15.13
CA LEU A 113 21.14 -7.32 -15.24
C LEU A 113 20.45 -7.24 -13.87
N THR A 114 20.24 -6.01 -13.40
CA THR A 114 19.81 -5.72 -12.03
C THR A 114 18.65 -4.74 -12.05
N VAL A 115 17.62 -5.03 -11.25
CA VAL A 115 16.59 -4.04 -10.93
C VAL A 115 17.10 -3.18 -9.77
N PRO A 116 17.31 -1.86 -9.96
CA PRO A 116 17.95 -1.04 -8.94
C PRO A 116 17.11 -1.01 -7.65
N PRO A 117 17.73 -1.11 -6.47
CA PRO A 117 17.02 -0.94 -5.22
C PRO A 117 16.51 0.50 -5.06
N GLY A 118 15.44 0.70 -4.29
CA GLY A 118 14.88 2.04 -3.98
C GLY A 118 13.63 2.42 -4.77
N ARG A 119 13.28 3.71 -4.81
CA ARG A 119 12.01 4.23 -5.41
C ARG A 119 12.01 4.27 -6.95
N HIS A 120 13.18 4.19 -7.60
CA HIS A 120 13.34 4.28 -9.06
C HIS A 120 13.59 2.92 -9.73
N ARG A 121 12.81 1.90 -9.35
CA ARG A 121 12.89 0.50 -9.85
C ARG A 121 12.43 0.32 -11.30
N THR A 122 12.12 1.41 -12.00
CA THR A 122 11.48 1.35 -13.32
C THR A 122 12.47 1.07 -14.45
N ARG A 123 13.73 1.50 -14.35
CA ARG A 123 14.78 1.20 -15.35
C ARG A 123 15.69 0.10 -14.83
N VAL A 124 16.07 -0.83 -15.70
CA VAL A 124 17.09 -1.84 -15.38
C VAL A 124 18.49 -1.31 -15.62
N ILE A 125 19.45 -1.82 -14.84
CA ILE A 125 20.86 -1.43 -14.91
C ILE A 125 21.77 -2.67 -14.88
N LEU A 126 23.06 -2.47 -15.10
CA LEU A 126 24.12 -3.44 -14.97
C LEU A 126 24.93 -3.13 -13.73
N ARG A 127 25.11 -4.13 -12.87
CA ARG A 127 25.96 -4.05 -11.68
C ARG A 127 26.86 -5.26 -11.56
N SER A 128 27.86 -5.16 -10.71
CA SER A 128 28.58 -6.33 -10.22
C SER A 128 27.62 -7.29 -9.51
N THR A 129 27.97 -8.55 -9.53
CA THR A 129 27.21 -9.61 -8.89
C THR A 129 27.15 -9.40 -7.38
N ILE A 130 25.93 -9.40 -6.84
CA ILE A 130 25.62 -9.48 -5.42
C ILE A 130 24.59 -10.60 -5.20
N ASN A 131 24.52 -11.15 -3.99
CA ASN A 131 23.56 -12.22 -3.70
C ASN A 131 22.18 -11.64 -3.37
N GLY A 132 21.47 -11.13 -4.39
CA GLY A 132 20.18 -10.46 -4.25
C GLY A 132 19.14 -10.91 -5.28
N THR A 133 17.90 -11.11 -4.84
CA THR A 133 16.77 -11.48 -5.72
C THR A 133 16.45 -10.42 -6.79
N ASP A 134 16.96 -9.20 -6.63
CA ASP A 134 16.86 -8.11 -7.61
C ASP A 134 17.76 -8.32 -8.83
N GLN A 135 18.72 -9.27 -8.77
CA GLN A 135 19.55 -9.70 -9.88
C GLN A 135 19.13 -11.05 -10.49
N MET A 136 18.17 -11.73 -9.88
CA MET A 136 17.70 -13.05 -10.30
C MET A 136 16.46 -12.92 -11.19
N TRP A 137 16.41 -13.73 -12.24
CA TRP A 137 15.36 -13.68 -13.26
C TRP A 137 14.79 -15.07 -13.50
N TRP A 138 13.47 -15.18 -13.58
CA TRP A 138 12.79 -16.35 -14.13
C TRP A 138 12.51 -16.15 -15.61
N THR A 139 12.51 -17.24 -16.36
CA THR A 139 11.74 -17.31 -17.60
C THR A 139 10.33 -17.86 -17.33
N ASP A 140 9.37 -17.52 -18.17
CA ASP A 140 8.04 -18.15 -18.13
C ASP A 140 8.12 -19.69 -18.30
N ALA A 141 9.07 -20.18 -19.10
CA ALA A 141 9.34 -21.61 -19.24
C ALA A 141 9.78 -22.26 -17.92
N GLU A 142 10.66 -21.61 -17.16
CA GLU A 142 11.07 -22.09 -15.83
C GLU A 142 9.93 -22.07 -14.83
N LEU A 143 9.07 -21.04 -14.85
CA LEU A 143 7.89 -21.00 -14.02
C LEU A 143 6.92 -22.15 -14.35
N ARG A 144 6.72 -22.46 -15.64
CA ARG A 144 5.90 -23.60 -16.08
C ARG A 144 6.52 -24.93 -15.64
N ALA A 145 7.84 -25.09 -15.77
CA ALA A 145 8.55 -26.26 -15.32
C ALA A 145 8.42 -26.45 -13.80
N PHE A 146 8.53 -25.37 -13.02
CA PHE A 146 8.35 -25.37 -11.57
C PHE A 146 6.94 -25.78 -11.12
N LEU A 147 5.93 -25.56 -11.97
CA LEU A 147 4.55 -25.95 -11.71
C LEU A 147 4.19 -27.34 -12.25
N LYS A 148 5.07 -28.00 -13.01
CA LYS A 148 4.79 -29.31 -13.60
C LYS A 148 4.56 -30.35 -12.49
N GLY A 149 3.36 -30.92 -12.44
CA GLY A 149 2.95 -31.87 -11.40
C GLY A 149 2.55 -31.23 -10.06
N ALA A 150 2.58 -29.91 -9.92
CA ALA A 150 2.20 -29.23 -8.69
C ALA A 150 0.70 -28.92 -8.64
N SER A 151 -0.01 -29.52 -7.68
CA SER A 151 -1.43 -29.23 -7.45
C SER A 151 -1.67 -27.76 -7.01
N PRO A 152 -2.82 -27.15 -7.37
CA PRO A 152 -3.22 -25.84 -6.86
C PRO A 152 -3.20 -25.79 -5.33
N ALA A 153 -2.87 -24.63 -4.77
CA ALA A 153 -2.92 -24.45 -3.32
C ALA A 153 -4.37 -24.53 -2.81
N VAL A 154 -4.56 -25.21 -1.67
CA VAL A 154 -5.83 -25.20 -0.93
C VAL A 154 -5.64 -24.33 0.30
N TYR A 155 -6.47 -23.29 0.45
CA TYR A 155 -6.38 -22.38 1.59
C TYR A 155 -7.31 -22.82 2.74
N PRO A 156 -6.88 -22.72 4.01
CA PRO A 156 -5.55 -22.29 4.44
C PRO A 156 -4.49 -23.38 4.28
N PHE A 157 -3.24 -23.01 3.97
CA PHE A 157 -2.08 -23.91 4.02
C PHE A 157 -0.99 -23.44 4.99
N PRO A 158 -0.20 -24.36 5.59
CA PRO A 158 0.82 -23.98 6.57
C PRO A 158 1.94 -23.12 5.96
N SER A 159 2.32 -22.04 6.66
CA SER A 159 3.33 -21.10 6.16
C SER A 159 4.74 -21.68 6.03
N VAL A 160 4.98 -22.86 6.61
CA VAL A 160 6.23 -23.61 6.48
C VAL A 160 6.39 -24.24 5.08
N HIS A 161 5.29 -24.43 4.33
CA HIS A 161 5.34 -24.93 2.95
C HIS A 161 5.64 -23.79 1.97
N ILE A 162 6.87 -23.27 2.05
CA ILE A 162 7.35 -22.14 1.25
C ILE A 162 7.26 -22.42 -0.26
N ALA A 163 7.43 -23.69 -0.67
CA ALA A 163 7.26 -24.09 -2.07
C ALA A 163 5.85 -23.77 -2.61
N ILE A 164 4.79 -24.04 -1.83
CA ILE A 164 3.40 -23.74 -2.22
C ILE A 164 3.22 -22.22 -2.41
N TYR A 165 3.80 -21.41 -1.53
CA TYR A 165 3.78 -19.95 -1.69
C TYR A 165 4.42 -19.50 -3.01
N TYR A 166 5.61 -20.01 -3.35
CA TYR A 166 6.26 -19.63 -4.62
C TYR A 166 5.52 -20.17 -5.84
N GLN A 167 4.91 -21.35 -5.75
CA GLN A 167 4.05 -21.89 -6.81
C GLN A 167 2.83 -20.99 -7.04
N GLU A 168 2.23 -20.44 -5.98
CA GLU A 168 1.13 -19.49 -6.11
C GLU A 168 1.55 -18.16 -6.74
N ILE A 169 2.76 -17.68 -6.45
CA ILE A 169 3.35 -16.54 -7.16
C ILE A 169 3.54 -16.86 -8.65
N ALA A 170 4.09 -18.04 -8.97
CA ALA A 170 4.34 -18.47 -10.34
C ALA A 170 3.03 -18.58 -11.15
N ARG A 171 1.97 -19.16 -10.58
CA ARG A 171 0.63 -19.23 -11.19
C ARG A 171 0.09 -17.83 -11.49
N GLY A 172 0.19 -16.92 -10.53
CA GLY A 172 -0.26 -15.54 -10.70
C GLY A 172 0.43 -14.80 -11.84
N LEU A 173 1.76 -14.98 -11.96
CA LEU A 173 2.58 -14.41 -13.03
C LEU A 173 2.22 -15.00 -14.40
N LEU A 174 2.12 -16.33 -14.52
CA LEU A 174 1.80 -16.98 -15.79
C LEU A 174 0.38 -16.68 -16.27
N ASN A 175 -0.56 -16.49 -15.36
CA ASN A 175 -1.91 -16.01 -15.69
C ASN A 175 -1.90 -14.62 -16.32
N GLN A 176 -1.09 -13.69 -15.79
CA GLN A 176 -0.96 -12.36 -16.36
C GLN A 176 -0.31 -12.39 -17.76
N LEU A 177 0.61 -13.32 -17.99
CA LEU A 177 1.25 -13.54 -19.29
C LEU A 177 0.38 -14.31 -20.30
N ALA A 178 -0.79 -14.82 -19.89
CA ALA A 178 -1.67 -15.56 -20.78
C ALA A 178 -2.39 -14.60 -21.75
N PRO A 179 -2.48 -14.93 -23.05
CA PRO A 179 -3.25 -14.15 -24.02
C PRO A 179 -4.69 -13.97 -23.54
N LEU A 180 -5.29 -12.81 -23.82
CA LEU A 180 -6.70 -12.58 -23.48
C LEU A 180 -7.64 -13.52 -24.25
N SER A 181 -7.24 -13.97 -25.45
CA SER A 181 -8.00 -14.92 -26.27
C SER A 181 -8.07 -16.34 -25.69
N GLU A 182 -7.26 -16.67 -24.69
CA GLU A 182 -7.19 -17.98 -24.06
C GLU A 182 -7.71 -17.93 -22.63
N PRO A 183 -8.29 -19.02 -22.08
CA PRO A 183 -8.66 -19.06 -20.66
C PRO A 183 -7.42 -18.91 -19.78
N LEU A 184 -7.62 -18.51 -18.52
CA LEU A 184 -6.53 -18.48 -17.55
C LEU A 184 -5.95 -19.90 -17.37
N PRO A 185 -4.63 -20.09 -17.56
CA PRO A 185 -4.02 -21.42 -17.49
C PRO A 185 -4.06 -22.02 -16.08
N PHE A 186 -4.13 -21.19 -15.05
CA PHE A 186 -4.17 -21.63 -13.66
C PHE A 186 -5.36 -21.00 -12.93
N PRO A 187 -6.40 -21.76 -12.57
CA PRO A 187 -7.49 -21.28 -11.74
C PRO A 187 -6.98 -20.68 -10.42
N ARG A 188 -7.68 -19.66 -9.92
CA ARG A 188 -7.37 -18.96 -8.66
C ARG A 188 -8.43 -19.32 -7.61
N ASP A 189 -8.03 -19.47 -6.35
CA ASP A 189 -8.97 -19.76 -5.23
C ASP A 189 -9.73 -18.49 -4.80
N VAL A 190 -10.56 -17.99 -5.71
CA VAL A 190 -11.42 -16.83 -5.44
C VAL A 190 -12.57 -17.19 -4.51
N ALA A 191 -12.96 -18.46 -4.41
CA ALA A 191 -14.01 -18.92 -3.51
C ALA A 191 -13.68 -18.61 -2.04
N THR A 192 -12.45 -18.91 -1.61
CA THR A 192 -11.95 -18.50 -0.29
C THR A 192 -11.91 -16.98 -0.16
N PHE A 193 -11.30 -16.31 -1.15
CA PHE A 193 -11.16 -14.85 -1.20
C PHE A 193 -10.66 -14.37 -2.58
N PRO A 194 -11.20 -13.31 -3.19
CA PRO A 194 -12.15 -12.32 -2.67
C PRO A 194 -13.64 -12.71 -2.73
N GLY A 195 -13.97 -13.76 -3.48
CA GLY A 195 -15.29 -14.39 -3.57
C GLY A 195 -15.65 -14.77 -5.00
N THR A 196 -16.47 -15.82 -5.15
CA THR A 196 -16.99 -16.28 -6.44
C THR A 196 -18.17 -15.41 -6.88
N VAL A 197 -18.26 -15.16 -8.18
CA VAL A 197 -19.43 -14.57 -8.85
C VAL A 197 -20.19 -15.70 -9.53
N ASP A 198 -21.51 -15.75 -9.37
CA ASP A 198 -22.36 -16.72 -10.08
C ASP A 198 -22.36 -16.40 -11.58
N ASP A 199 -22.19 -17.42 -12.43
CA ASP A 199 -22.19 -17.30 -13.89
C ASP A 199 -23.52 -16.72 -14.43
N ALA A 200 -24.64 -16.95 -13.71
CA ALA A 200 -25.94 -16.38 -14.04
C ALA A 200 -26.07 -14.88 -13.66
N THR A 201 -25.08 -14.30 -12.94
CA THR A 201 -25.12 -12.88 -12.57
C THR A 201 -25.02 -12.00 -13.83
N PRO A 202 -26.02 -11.13 -14.11
CA PRO A 202 -26.01 -10.35 -15.33
C PRO A 202 -24.79 -9.44 -15.46
N ARG A 203 -24.15 -9.49 -16.62
CA ARG A 203 -23.09 -8.56 -17.01
C ARG A 203 -23.72 -7.29 -17.56
N VAL A 204 -23.21 -6.15 -17.11
CA VAL A 204 -23.77 -4.83 -17.40
C VAL A 204 -22.74 -3.94 -18.08
N GLU A 205 -23.26 -2.85 -18.64
CA GLU A 205 -22.51 -1.73 -19.21
C GLU A 205 -22.91 -0.45 -18.48
N LYS A 206 -21.94 0.40 -18.14
CA LYS A 206 -22.20 1.65 -17.43
C LYS A 206 -21.16 2.71 -17.78
N THR A 207 -21.63 3.95 -17.95
CA THR A 207 -20.78 5.12 -18.13
C THR A 207 -20.64 5.89 -16.82
N PHE A 208 -19.45 6.39 -16.54
CA PHE A 208 -19.13 7.24 -15.40
C PHE A 208 -18.47 8.52 -15.88
N THR A 209 -18.79 9.64 -15.27
CA THR A 209 -17.94 10.82 -15.33
C THR A 209 -16.86 10.71 -14.24
N LEU A 210 -15.61 10.68 -14.65
CA LEU A 210 -14.45 10.77 -13.76
C LEU A 210 -14.13 12.25 -13.55
N ASP A 211 -14.10 12.67 -12.29
CA ASP A 211 -13.82 14.05 -11.91
C ASP A 211 -12.42 14.18 -11.32
N LEU A 212 -11.48 14.61 -12.17
CA LEU A 212 -10.10 14.86 -11.77
C LEU A 212 -9.88 16.33 -11.38
N SER A 213 -10.93 17.14 -11.24
CA SER A 213 -10.79 18.55 -10.83
C SER A 213 -10.46 18.76 -9.36
N VAL A 214 -10.65 17.72 -8.55
CA VAL A 214 -10.43 17.72 -7.11
C VAL A 214 -9.20 16.92 -6.67
N LEU A 215 -8.29 16.58 -7.59
CA LEU A 215 -7.08 15.80 -7.31
C LEU A 215 -6.03 16.53 -6.49
N GLY A 216 -5.24 15.75 -5.76
CA GLY A 216 -4.07 16.18 -5.01
C GLY A 216 -4.37 16.51 -3.55
N GLN A 217 -3.32 16.58 -2.75
CA GLN A 217 -3.41 16.89 -1.33
C GLN A 217 -2.46 18.06 -1.02
N ALA A 218 -2.80 18.88 -0.03
CA ALA A 218 -1.91 19.95 0.39
C ALA A 218 -0.57 19.36 0.85
N SER A 219 0.54 19.85 0.29
CA SER A 219 1.87 19.27 0.52
C SER A 219 2.38 19.46 1.96
N ASN A 220 1.73 20.36 2.73
CA ASN A 220 2.07 20.70 4.09
C ASN A 220 1.31 19.90 5.17
N LEU A 221 0.45 18.93 4.82
CA LEU A 221 -0.37 18.19 5.79
C LEU A 221 0.44 17.41 6.84
N ARG A 222 1.70 17.07 6.52
CA ARG A 222 2.67 16.33 7.37
C ARG A 222 2.15 14.98 7.90
N MET A 223 1.17 14.38 7.24
CA MET A 223 0.46 13.18 7.70
C MET A 223 0.40 12.12 6.59
N THR A 224 -0.13 10.93 6.88
CA THR A 224 -0.46 9.96 5.81
C THR A 224 -1.80 10.36 5.20
N THR A 225 -1.76 10.95 4.02
CA THR A 225 -2.96 11.44 3.35
C THR A 225 -3.65 10.32 2.56
N PRO A 226 -4.99 10.38 2.43
CA PRO A 226 -5.70 9.63 1.41
C PRO A 226 -5.11 9.84 0.00
N ARG A 227 -5.28 8.84 -0.86
CA ARG A 227 -5.03 8.99 -2.30
C ARG A 227 -6.36 9.16 -3.03
N ASP A 228 -6.28 9.65 -4.25
CA ASP A 228 -7.45 9.95 -5.07
C ASP A 228 -7.96 8.67 -5.73
N TRP A 229 -8.77 7.92 -4.98
CA TRP A 229 -9.49 6.74 -5.44
C TRP A 229 -10.98 7.06 -5.56
N GLN A 230 -11.57 6.78 -6.71
CA GLN A 230 -12.99 6.86 -6.96
C GLN A 230 -13.59 5.44 -6.97
N ALA A 231 -14.45 5.18 -6.00
CA ALA A 231 -15.22 3.95 -5.95
C ALA A 231 -16.30 3.91 -7.04
N THR A 232 -16.68 2.71 -7.44
CA THR A 232 -17.83 2.48 -8.32
C THR A 232 -18.80 1.50 -7.68
N ASP A 233 -20.00 1.39 -8.24
CA ASP A 233 -20.97 0.33 -7.94
C ASP A 233 -20.74 -0.93 -8.79
N LEU A 234 -19.52 -1.16 -9.27
CA LEU A 234 -19.16 -2.28 -10.13
C LEU A 234 -18.17 -3.23 -9.49
N TYR A 235 -18.24 -4.48 -9.92
CA TYR A 235 -17.30 -5.53 -9.60
C TYR A 235 -16.91 -6.28 -10.88
N VAL A 236 -15.64 -6.63 -10.99
CA VAL A 236 -15.09 -7.45 -12.07
C VAL A 236 -15.07 -8.88 -11.59
N ALA A 237 -15.74 -9.80 -12.29
CA ALA A 237 -15.66 -11.22 -11.98
C ALA A 237 -14.27 -11.77 -12.35
N ALA A 238 -13.79 -12.76 -11.59
CA ALA A 238 -12.47 -13.33 -11.83
C ALA A 238 -12.43 -14.06 -13.18
N GLY A 239 -11.42 -13.75 -13.99
CA GLY A 239 -11.23 -14.36 -15.31
C GLY A 239 -11.99 -13.68 -16.45
N ASP A 240 -13.01 -12.87 -16.15
CA ASP A 240 -13.74 -12.12 -17.18
C ASP A 240 -12.84 -11.09 -17.86
N ILE A 241 -13.01 -10.98 -19.18
CA ILE A 241 -12.43 -9.89 -19.97
C ILE A 241 -13.44 -8.75 -19.93
N PHE A 242 -13.09 -7.65 -19.29
CA PHE A 242 -13.91 -6.46 -19.21
C PHE A 242 -13.31 -5.33 -20.06
N LEU A 243 -14.17 -4.43 -20.50
CA LEU A 243 -13.81 -3.32 -21.36
C LEU A 243 -13.86 -2.02 -20.58
N VAL A 244 -12.83 -1.19 -20.75
CA VAL A 244 -12.80 0.20 -20.31
C VAL A 244 -12.51 1.09 -21.51
N THR A 245 -13.46 1.93 -21.89
CA THR A 245 -13.36 2.82 -23.04
C THR A 245 -13.21 4.25 -22.57
N LEU A 246 -12.04 4.84 -22.84
CA LEU A 246 -11.80 6.28 -22.71
C LEU A 246 -12.08 6.96 -24.06
N PRO A 247 -12.42 8.26 -24.09
CA PRO A 247 -12.59 8.98 -25.34
C PRO A 247 -11.30 8.94 -26.17
N GLU A 248 -11.39 8.68 -27.47
CA GLU A 248 -10.23 8.67 -28.37
C GLU A 248 -9.54 10.04 -28.44
N SER A 249 -10.31 11.11 -28.25
CA SER A 249 -9.81 12.49 -28.20
C SER A 249 -9.09 12.84 -26.90
N LEU A 250 -9.08 11.97 -25.88
CA LEU A 250 -8.40 12.24 -24.62
C LEU A 250 -6.88 12.24 -24.84
N PRO A 251 -6.14 13.30 -24.49
CA PRO A 251 -4.69 13.31 -24.60
C PRO A 251 -4.04 12.16 -23.82
N LEU A 252 -2.97 11.58 -24.37
CA LEU A 252 -2.28 10.45 -23.73
C LEU A 252 -1.76 10.78 -22.33
N GLU A 253 -1.28 12.00 -22.10
CA GLU A 253 -0.82 12.42 -20.76
C GLU A 253 -1.97 12.53 -19.75
N GLN A 254 -3.17 12.90 -20.19
CA GLN A 254 -4.38 12.87 -19.37
C GLN A 254 -4.80 11.43 -19.06
N ALA A 255 -4.82 10.54 -20.07
CA ALA A 255 -5.13 9.13 -19.86
C ALA A 255 -4.16 8.45 -18.87
N ARG A 256 -2.87 8.82 -18.87
CA ARG A 256 -1.86 8.31 -17.93
C ARG A 256 -2.10 8.71 -16.46
N GLN A 257 -2.96 9.69 -16.21
CA GLN A 257 -3.41 10.03 -14.85
C GLN A 257 -4.47 9.06 -14.33
N ILE A 258 -5.05 8.22 -15.19
CA ILE A 258 -6.12 7.27 -14.85
C ILE A 258 -5.55 5.86 -14.83
N THR A 259 -5.76 5.15 -13.72
CA THR A 259 -5.42 3.73 -13.56
C THR A 259 -6.66 2.99 -13.08
N VAL A 260 -6.97 1.86 -13.69
CA VAL A 260 -8.04 0.97 -13.21
C VAL A 260 -7.46 0.02 -12.17
N CYS A 261 -8.13 -0.10 -11.03
CA CYS A 261 -7.79 -1.04 -9.98
C CYS A 261 -8.96 -2.01 -9.77
N VAL A 262 -8.66 -3.30 -9.74
CA VAL A 262 -9.61 -4.37 -9.42
C VAL A 262 -9.24 -4.91 -8.05
N GLY A 263 -10.08 -4.62 -7.06
CA GLY A 263 -9.89 -5.00 -5.66
C GLY A 263 -9.18 -3.92 -4.82
N ALA A 264 -9.78 -3.56 -3.68
CA ALA A 264 -9.26 -2.50 -2.80
C ALA A 264 -8.11 -2.96 -1.88
N HIS A 265 -7.81 -4.25 -1.84
CA HIS A 265 -6.85 -4.86 -0.91
C HIS A 265 -5.42 -4.59 -1.36
N VAL A 266 -4.60 -3.95 -0.53
CA VAL A 266 -3.20 -3.62 -0.89
C VAL A 266 -2.16 -4.57 -0.29
N ASP A 267 -2.59 -5.47 0.57
CA ASP A 267 -1.70 -6.35 1.32
C ASP A 267 -1.22 -7.55 0.52
N LYS A 268 0.09 -7.58 0.25
CA LYS A 268 0.81 -8.74 -0.26
C LYS A 268 1.33 -9.59 0.89
N LEU A 269 0.71 -10.76 1.11
CA LEU A 269 1.18 -11.70 2.12
C LEU A 269 2.50 -12.34 1.67
N ARG A 270 3.44 -12.47 2.61
CA ARG A 270 4.73 -13.14 2.44
C ARG A 270 4.91 -14.14 3.57
N PRO A 271 5.83 -15.12 3.44
CA PRO A 271 6.23 -15.97 4.56
C PRO A 271 6.71 -15.13 5.76
N SER A 272 7.28 -13.96 5.48
CA SER A 272 7.76 -13.02 6.49
C SER A 272 6.70 -12.07 7.07
N SER A 273 5.47 -12.04 6.53
CA SER A 273 4.38 -11.20 7.05
C SER A 273 4.06 -11.57 8.50
N GLY A 274 3.81 -10.56 9.35
CA GLY A 274 3.61 -10.75 10.79
C GLY A 274 2.44 -11.68 11.11
N THR A 275 1.32 -11.57 10.41
CA THR A 275 0.16 -12.45 10.60
C THR A 275 0.41 -13.87 10.11
N THR A 276 1.17 -14.04 9.03
CA THR A 276 1.57 -15.35 8.49
C THR A 276 2.48 -16.06 9.49
N LYS A 277 3.51 -15.38 10.02
CA LYS A 277 4.39 -15.92 11.07
C LYS A 277 3.61 -16.28 12.34
N LYS A 278 2.76 -15.37 12.81
CA LYS A 278 2.01 -15.54 14.06
C LYS A 278 0.99 -16.66 13.97
N SER A 279 0.23 -16.71 12.87
CA SER A 279 -0.79 -17.76 12.69
C SER A 279 -0.21 -19.09 12.21
N LYS A 280 0.96 -19.08 11.56
CA LYS A 280 1.56 -20.21 10.85
C LYS A 280 0.78 -20.66 9.60
N TRP A 281 -0.09 -19.81 9.06
CA TRP A 281 -0.94 -20.14 7.91
C TRP A 281 -0.99 -18.99 6.89
N PHE A 282 -1.05 -19.37 5.61
CA PHE A 282 -1.67 -18.54 4.58
C PHE A 282 -3.14 -18.91 4.50
N LYS A 283 -4.03 -17.93 4.67
CA LYS A 283 -5.50 -18.10 4.71
C LYS A 283 -6.20 -17.60 3.44
N ARG A 284 -5.47 -16.92 2.57
CA ARG A 284 -5.88 -16.50 1.22
C ARG A 284 -4.65 -16.40 0.33
N MET A 285 -4.88 -16.22 -0.97
CA MET A 285 -3.83 -15.93 -1.94
C MET A 285 -2.95 -14.76 -1.51
N PRO A 286 -1.63 -14.80 -1.80
CA PRO A 286 -0.70 -13.73 -1.43
C PRO A 286 -1.10 -12.35 -1.95
N VAL A 287 -1.63 -12.30 -3.18
CA VAL A 287 -2.10 -11.11 -3.87
C VAL A 287 -3.54 -11.38 -4.32
N VAL A 288 -4.39 -10.35 -4.27
CA VAL A 288 -5.84 -10.44 -4.53
C VAL A 288 -6.38 -9.17 -5.21
N SER A 289 -5.50 -8.33 -5.74
CA SER A 289 -5.82 -7.10 -6.45
C SER A 289 -4.85 -6.85 -7.59
N GLU A 290 -5.31 -6.18 -8.63
CA GLU A 290 -4.53 -5.86 -9.83
C GLU A 290 -4.83 -4.44 -10.31
N THR A 291 -3.81 -3.79 -10.88
CA THR A 291 -3.92 -2.45 -11.45
C THR A 291 -3.54 -2.46 -12.92
N PHE A 292 -4.29 -1.71 -13.72
CA PHE A 292 -4.17 -1.64 -15.17
C PHE A 292 -4.05 -0.18 -15.60
N ASN A 293 -3.01 0.13 -16.38
CA ASN A 293 -2.97 1.41 -17.09
C ASN A 293 -3.97 1.35 -18.25
N VAL A 294 -4.59 2.48 -18.57
CA VAL A 294 -5.55 2.61 -19.67
C VAL A 294 -5.09 3.72 -20.61
N ASN A 295 -5.36 3.54 -21.90
CA ASN A 295 -5.07 4.49 -22.97
C ASN A 295 -6.38 5.04 -23.56
N PRO A 296 -6.33 6.13 -24.34
CA PRO A 296 -7.48 6.59 -25.13
C PRO A 296 -8.04 5.46 -26.01
N GLY A 297 -9.36 5.39 -26.15
CA GLY A 297 -10.04 4.31 -26.86
C GLY A 297 -10.32 3.06 -26.01
N ILE A 298 -10.40 1.91 -26.67
CA ILE A 298 -10.83 0.61 -26.12
C ILE A 298 -9.67 -0.08 -25.38
N ASN A 299 -9.88 -0.40 -24.10
CA ASN A 299 -8.94 -1.17 -23.28
C ASN A 299 -9.58 -2.50 -22.84
N LEU A 300 -9.09 -3.62 -23.36
CA LEU A 300 -9.50 -4.97 -22.93
C LEU A 300 -8.62 -5.43 -21.77
N LEU A 301 -9.24 -5.72 -20.63
CA LEU A 301 -8.56 -6.02 -19.38
C LEU A 301 -9.12 -7.32 -18.79
N ARG A 302 -8.29 -8.06 -18.03
CA ARG A 302 -8.72 -9.26 -17.31
C ARG A 302 -8.04 -9.31 -15.95
N SER A 303 -8.84 -9.42 -14.89
CA SER A 303 -8.32 -9.71 -13.55
C SER A 303 -8.49 -11.18 -13.22
N GLN A 304 -7.44 -11.81 -12.71
CA GLN A 304 -7.50 -13.22 -12.30
C GLN A 304 -8.12 -13.42 -10.90
N TYR A 305 -8.27 -12.35 -10.13
CA TYR A 305 -8.83 -12.39 -8.78
C TYR A 305 -10.28 -11.90 -8.72
N GLY A 306 -10.64 -10.98 -9.62
CA GLY A 306 -11.86 -10.20 -9.51
C GLY A 306 -11.82 -9.24 -8.31
N GLY A 307 -12.78 -8.33 -8.24
CA GLY A 307 -12.81 -7.31 -7.20
C GLY A 307 -13.66 -6.11 -7.56
N ASN A 308 -13.86 -5.20 -6.60
CA ASN A 308 -14.48 -3.90 -6.88
C ASN A 308 -13.66 -3.14 -7.93
N LEU A 309 -14.34 -2.53 -8.90
CA LEU A 309 -13.70 -1.67 -9.89
C LEU A 309 -13.51 -0.27 -9.29
N ILE A 310 -12.28 0.21 -9.29
CA ILE A 310 -11.88 1.49 -8.68
C ILE A 310 -11.05 2.25 -9.70
N PHE A 311 -11.35 3.53 -9.90
CA PHE A 311 -10.47 4.43 -10.64
C PHE A 311 -9.48 5.07 -9.68
N ILE A 312 -8.19 4.93 -9.96
CA ILE A 312 -7.10 5.57 -9.22
C ILE A 312 -6.58 6.71 -10.07
N PHE A 313 -6.48 7.88 -9.46
CA PHE A 313 -5.95 9.06 -10.12
C PHE A 313 -4.54 9.38 -9.64
N ARG A 314 -3.75 9.97 -10.54
CA ARG A 314 -2.45 10.55 -10.25
C ARG A 314 -2.53 12.05 -10.45
N GLU A 315 -1.78 12.79 -9.64
CA GLU A 315 -1.67 14.24 -9.77
C GLU A 315 -1.15 14.64 -11.16
N GLY A 316 -1.73 15.71 -11.70
CA GLY A 316 -1.41 16.24 -13.03
C GLY A 316 -2.48 17.25 -13.46
N GLU A 317 -2.84 17.24 -14.74
CA GLU A 317 -3.88 18.12 -15.28
C GLU A 317 -5.27 17.81 -14.70
N VAL A 318 -6.05 18.87 -14.48
CA VAL A 318 -7.43 18.83 -14.02
C VAL A 318 -8.38 18.74 -15.22
N PHE A 319 -9.23 17.72 -15.25
CA PHE A 319 -10.25 17.56 -16.30
C PHE A 319 -11.40 16.65 -15.85
N LEU A 320 -12.49 16.67 -16.62
CA LEU A 320 -13.58 15.69 -16.56
C LEU A 320 -13.46 14.76 -17.75
N VAL A 321 -13.74 13.47 -17.57
CA VAL A 321 -13.80 12.52 -18.68
C VAL A 321 -14.88 11.48 -18.43
N ASP A 322 -15.71 11.23 -19.44
CA ASP A 322 -16.62 10.10 -19.42
C ASP A 322 -15.89 8.81 -19.81
N VAL A 323 -16.04 7.79 -18.98
CA VAL A 323 -15.52 6.43 -19.20
C VAL A 323 -16.68 5.45 -19.29
N ASN A 324 -16.70 4.63 -20.33
CA ASN A 324 -17.64 3.52 -20.45
C ASN A 324 -16.97 2.23 -20.00
N VAL A 325 -17.68 1.44 -19.19
CA VAL A 325 -17.21 0.15 -18.68
C VAL A 325 -18.23 -0.93 -19.02
N LYS A 326 -17.78 -2.04 -19.59
CA LYS A 326 -18.63 -3.15 -20.02
C LYS A 326 -18.10 -4.51 -19.55
N ASN A 327 -19.02 -5.47 -19.47
CA ASN A 327 -18.78 -6.84 -19.04
C ASN A 327 -18.33 -6.94 -17.58
N VAL A 328 -19.08 -6.23 -16.73
CA VAL A 328 -18.88 -6.13 -15.27
C VAL A 328 -20.19 -6.46 -14.58
N ILE A 329 -20.19 -6.70 -13.27
CA ILE A 329 -21.44 -6.90 -12.51
C ILE A 329 -21.72 -5.72 -11.59
N ARG A 330 -22.98 -5.54 -11.21
CA ARG A 330 -23.35 -4.60 -10.15
C ARG A 330 -22.89 -5.10 -8.79
N ALA A 331 -22.32 -4.21 -8.00
CA ALA A 331 -21.94 -4.44 -6.62
C ALA A 331 -22.87 -3.68 -5.68
N PRO A 332 -23.15 -4.20 -4.47
CA PRO A 332 -23.80 -3.42 -3.44
C PRO A 332 -23.04 -2.13 -3.19
N HIS A 333 -23.72 -1.00 -3.41
CA HIS A 333 -23.17 0.32 -3.22
C HIS A 333 -24.19 1.22 -2.52
N PHE A 334 -23.72 1.87 -1.46
CA PHE A 334 -24.43 2.94 -0.77
C PHE A 334 -23.57 4.19 -0.78
N LYS A 335 -24.16 5.33 -1.16
CA LYS A 335 -23.53 6.65 -1.08
C LYS A 335 -24.38 7.58 -0.23
N LEU A 336 -23.81 8.10 0.86
CA LEU A 336 -24.48 9.03 1.77
C LEU A 336 -25.04 10.23 1.00
N ASP A 337 -26.25 10.65 1.35
CA ASP A 337 -27.02 11.74 0.72
C ASP A 337 -27.36 11.57 -0.77
N LYS A 338 -27.06 10.40 -1.36
CA LYS A 338 -27.35 10.09 -2.77
C LYS A 338 -28.20 8.84 -2.94
N THR A 339 -27.92 7.78 -2.19
CA THR A 339 -28.66 6.52 -2.28
C THR A 339 -29.89 6.56 -1.40
N THR A 340 -31.06 6.40 -2.01
CA THR A 340 -32.34 6.28 -1.30
C THR A 340 -32.48 4.93 -0.59
N VAL A 341 -33.41 4.83 0.36
CA VAL A 341 -33.73 3.57 1.07
C VAL A 341 -34.16 2.47 0.09
N HIS A 342 -34.95 2.82 -0.94
CA HIS A 342 -35.40 1.85 -1.94
C HIS A 342 -34.23 1.35 -2.80
N GLU A 343 -33.39 2.25 -3.32
CA GLU A 343 -32.20 1.88 -4.08
C GLU A 343 -31.26 1.02 -3.25
N TRP A 344 -31.06 1.34 -1.96
CA TRP A 344 -30.22 0.52 -1.08
C TRP A 344 -30.79 -0.89 -0.90
N ARG A 345 -32.10 -1.04 -0.73
CA ARG A 345 -32.75 -2.35 -0.60
C ARG A 345 -32.53 -3.24 -1.82
N VAL A 346 -32.50 -2.67 -3.02
CA VAL A 346 -32.19 -3.37 -4.28
C VAL A 346 -30.69 -3.61 -4.41
N SER A 347 -29.87 -2.60 -4.13
CA SER A 347 -28.41 -2.63 -4.30
C SER A 347 -27.76 -3.71 -3.43
N ARG A 348 -28.18 -3.83 -2.16
CA ARG A 348 -27.61 -4.79 -1.18
C ARG A 348 -27.83 -6.27 -1.49
N THR A 349 -28.66 -6.59 -2.49
CA THR A 349 -28.90 -7.97 -2.97
C THR A 349 -28.16 -8.29 -4.26
N SER A 350 -27.33 -7.38 -4.77
CA SER A 350 -26.54 -7.61 -6.00
C SER A 350 -25.53 -8.75 -5.80
N GLY A 351 -25.28 -9.53 -6.86
CA GLY A 351 -24.49 -10.77 -6.82
C GLY A 351 -22.98 -10.62 -6.62
N ALA A 352 -22.46 -9.39 -6.43
CA ALA A 352 -21.03 -9.20 -6.20
C ALA A 352 -20.59 -9.68 -4.80
N PRO A 353 -19.37 -10.23 -4.65
CA PRO A 353 -18.83 -10.66 -3.35
C PRO A 353 -18.56 -9.55 -2.33
N HIS A 354 -18.34 -8.32 -2.81
CA HIS A 354 -17.99 -7.18 -1.98
C HIS A 354 -18.94 -6.01 -2.18
N ALA A 355 -19.24 -5.33 -1.07
CA ALA A 355 -20.02 -4.12 -1.00
C ALA A 355 -19.13 -2.91 -0.73
N VAL A 356 -19.56 -1.76 -1.24
CA VAL A 356 -18.94 -0.46 -1.00
C VAL A 356 -19.94 0.45 -0.29
N LEU A 357 -19.53 1.06 0.82
CA LEU A 357 -20.30 2.10 1.50
C LEU A 357 -19.46 3.37 1.52
N GLU A 358 -19.98 4.45 0.98
CA GLU A 358 -19.25 5.70 0.75
C GLU A 358 -19.99 6.87 1.41
N SER A 359 -19.22 7.72 2.09
CA SER A 359 -19.64 9.03 2.57
C SER A 359 -18.83 10.13 1.88
N HIS A 360 -18.87 11.36 2.38
CA HIS A 360 -18.03 12.45 1.87
C HIS A 360 -16.55 12.24 2.20
N ARG A 361 -16.24 11.54 3.30
CA ARG A 361 -14.87 11.38 3.81
C ARG A 361 -14.39 9.94 4.00
N ILE A 362 -15.27 8.96 3.96
CA ILE A 362 -14.91 7.55 4.16
C ILE A 362 -15.48 6.64 3.07
N VAL A 363 -14.70 5.63 2.69
CA VAL A 363 -15.13 4.49 1.89
C VAL A 363 -14.85 3.21 2.68
N LEU A 364 -15.86 2.35 2.80
CA LEU A 364 -15.74 1.01 3.37
C LEU A 364 -15.84 -0.01 2.25
N VAL A 365 -14.94 -1.00 2.25
CA VAL A 365 -15.05 -2.19 1.40
C VAL A 365 -15.20 -3.42 2.28
N VAL A 366 -16.35 -4.07 2.19
CA VAL A 366 -16.74 -5.20 3.04
C VAL A 366 -17.28 -6.36 2.19
N ARG A 367 -17.45 -7.55 2.78
CA ARG A 367 -18.16 -8.65 2.11
C ARG A 367 -19.64 -8.30 1.97
N SER A 368 -20.24 -8.61 0.83
CA SER A 368 -21.66 -8.33 0.59
C SER A 368 -22.58 -9.01 1.60
N SER A 369 -22.20 -10.19 2.09
CA SER A 369 -22.91 -10.88 3.16
C SER A 369 -23.00 -10.10 4.47
N ALA A 370 -22.11 -9.11 4.70
CA ALA A 370 -22.17 -8.24 5.86
C ALA A 370 -23.27 -7.17 5.76
N VAL A 371 -23.81 -6.93 4.56
CA VAL A 371 -24.74 -5.82 4.29
C VAL A 371 -26.09 -6.27 3.74
N THR A 372 -26.25 -7.54 3.38
CA THR A 372 -27.48 -8.10 2.78
C THR A 372 -28.74 -7.77 3.60
N SER A 373 -28.67 -7.86 4.93
CA SER A 373 -29.78 -7.51 5.83
C SER A 373 -29.62 -6.15 6.52
N PHE A 374 -28.58 -5.38 6.17
CA PHE A 374 -28.27 -4.12 6.85
C PHE A 374 -29.17 -2.98 6.40
N ALA A 375 -29.92 -2.38 7.32
CA ALA A 375 -31.02 -1.47 7.00
C ALA A 375 -30.67 0.03 7.14
N PHE A 376 -29.60 0.37 7.85
CA PHE A 376 -29.26 1.75 8.24
C PHE A 376 -27.82 2.13 7.84
N PRO A 377 -27.50 2.10 6.54
CA PRO A 377 -26.18 2.47 6.02
C PRO A 377 -25.85 3.95 6.20
N ASP A 378 -26.85 4.82 6.13
CA ASP A 378 -26.77 6.25 6.40
C ASP A 378 -26.22 6.51 7.81
N GLN A 379 -26.85 5.93 8.84
CA GLN A 379 -26.45 6.13 10.23
C GLN A 379 -25.04 5.56 10.50
N LEU A 380 -24.69 4.43 9.88
CA LEU A 380 -23.34 3.88 9.98
C LEU A 380 -22.31 4.84 9.38
N MET A 381 -22.56 5.36 8.19
CA MET A 381 -21.64 6.25 7.51
C MET A 381 -21.53 7.60 8.23
N CYS A 382 -22.62 8.13 8.80
CA CYS A 382 -22.56 9.32 9.67
C CYS A 382 -21.70 9.10 10.93
N ARG A 383 -21.69 7.90 11.52
CA ARG A 383 -20.78 7.59 12.64
C ARG A 383 -19.32 7.61 12.21
N TYR A 384 -19.02 7.09 11.02
CA TYR A 384 -17.68 7.16 10.45
C TYR A 384 -17.26 8.61 10.16
N GLU A 385 -18.14 9.44 9.61
CA GLU A 385 -17.93 10.89 9.44
C GLU A 385 -17.60 11.57 10.78
N ASP A 386 -18.36 11.27 11.84
CA ASP A 386 -18.13 11.86 13.17
C ASP A 386 -16.75 11.47 13.75
N ILE A 387 -16.28 10.23 13.53
CA ILE A 387 -14.91 9.86 13.89
C ILE A 387 -13.88 10.74 13.15
N VAL A 388 -14.07 10.96 11.85
CA VAL A 388 -13.20 11.81 11.05
C VAL A 388 -13.25 13.27 11.52
N ASP A 389 -14.42 13.79 11.90
CA ASP A 389 -14.56 15.12 12.50
C ASP A 389 -13.74 15.26 13.78
N LYS A 390 -13.78 14.25 14.66
CA LYS A 390 -12.99 14.28 15.90
C LYS A 390 -11.48 14.18 15.63
N LEU A 391 -11.06 13.40 14.62
CA LEU A 391 -9.66 13.37 14.19
C LEU A 391 -9.21 14.73 13.63
N ASN A 392 -10.01 15.32 12.73
CA ASN A 392 -9.75 16.65 12.17
C ASN A 392 -9.66 17.72 13.25
N SER A 393 -10.57 17.67 14.22
CA SER A 393 -10.62 18.58 15.35
C SER A 393 -9.36 18.51 16.21
N LEU A 394 -8.85 17.32 16.55
CA LEU A 394 -7.61 17.21 17.32
C LEU A 394 -6.36 17.54 16.48
N ALA A 395 -6.39 17.22 15.19
CA ALA A 395 -5.34 17.62 14.25
C ALA A 395 -5.28 19.15 14.06
N GLY A 396 -6.30 19.88 14.53
CA GLY A 396 -6.31 21.33 14.55
C GLY A 396 -6.55 21.96 13.18
N PHE A 397 -7.16 21.23 12.24
CA PHE A 397 -7.57 21.80 10.96
C PHE A 397 -8.62 22.91 11.14
N THR A 398 -8.60 23.89 10.25
CA THR A 398 -9.50 25.05 10.22
C THR A 398 -9.96 25.31 8.78
N GLU A 399 -10.82 26.29 8.56
CA GLU A 399 -11.20 26.67 7.19
C GLU A 399 -10.00 27.16 6.35
N SER A 400 -9.06 27.88 6.98
CA SER A 400 -7.84 28.38 6.33
C SER A 400 -6.72 27.34 6.20
N ASP A 401 -6.82 26.21 6.91
CA ASP A 401 -5.89 25.07 6.88
C ASP A 401 -6.73 23.78 6.90
N PRO A 402 -7.39 23.45 5.78
CA PRO A 402 -8.41 22.41 5.73
C PRO A 402 -7.82 20.99 5.80
N PRO A 403 -8.63 19.99 6.19
CA PRO A 403 -8.22 18.59 6.20
C PRO A 403 -7.94 18.06 4.77
N PRO A 404 -7.36 16.85 4.64
CA PRO A 404 -7.20 16.21 3.34
C PRO A 404 -8.52 16.16 2.54
N ARG A 405 -8.44 16.42 1.23
CA ARG A 405 -9.61 16.43 0.34
C ARG A 405 -10.12 15.03 -0.01
N GLY A 406 -9.21 14.04 0.00
CA GLY A 406 -9.52 12.66 -0.37
C GLY A 406 -10.25 11.89 0.73
N LYS A 407 -10.89 10.78 0.37
CA LYS A 407 -11.62 9.91 1.31
C LYS A 407 -10.69 8.89 1.94
N TYR A 408 -10.81 8.64 3.23
CA TYR A 408 -10.14 7.50 3.87
C TYR A 408 -10.82 6.19 3.47
N TRP A 409 -10.04 5.20 3.09
CA TRP A 409 -10.55 3.86 2.77
C TRP A 409 -10.27 2.90 3.92
N LEU A 410 -11.30 2.17 4.37
CA LEU A 410 -11.16 1.05 5.29
C LEU A 410 -11.62 -0.23 4.59
N VAL A 411 -10.75 -1.23 4.55
CA VAL A 411 -10.95 -2.43 3.73
C VAL A 411 -10.89 -3.68 4.61
N ASN A 412 -11.96 -4.48 4.57
CA ASN A 412 -11.99 -5.77 5.23
C ASN A 412 -11.29 -6.85 4.40
N ASP A 413 -10.33 -7.54 5.02
CA ASP A 413 -9.55 -8.62 4.43
C ASP A 413 -9.70 -9.91 5.27
N LEU A 414 -9.60 -11.08 4.64
CA LEU A 414 -9.53 -12.36 5.34
C LEU A 414 -8.21 -12.53 6.12
N GLN A 415 -7.11 -12.02 5.58
CA GLN A 415 -5.81 -11.98 6.25
C GLN A 415 -5.00 -10.80 5.74
N ILE A 416 -4.74 -9.84 6.63
CA ILE A 416 -3.80 -8.73 6.42
C ILE A 416 -2.38 -9.17 6.77
N SER A 417 -1.37 -8.37 6.46
CA SER A 417 0.06 -8.64 6.59
C SER A 417 0.59 -8.41 8.00
N HIS A 418 -0.02 -7.50 8.76
CA HIS A 418 0.40 -7.18 10.13
C HIS A 418 -0.79 -6.91 11.05
N GLY A 419 -0.67 -7.30 12.33
CA GLY A 419 -1.68 -7.00 13.34
C GLY A 419 -3.07 -7.60 13.08
N SER A 420 -4.08 -7.04 13.75
CA SER A 420 -5.51 -7.30 13.50
C SER A 420 -6.18 -6.22 12.66
N ALA A 421 -5.57 -5.04 12.64
CA ALA A 421 -5.75 -3.97 11.68
C ALA A 421 -4.39 -3.26 11.53
N HIS A 422 -4.21 -2.48 10.46
CA HIS A 422 -3.13 -1.51 10.39
C HIS A 422 -3.52 -0.30 9.55
N ALA A 423 -2.94 0.83 9.92
CA ALA A 423 -3.05 2.11 9.23
C ALA A 423 -2.39 2.12 7.84
N GLY A 424 -2.53 3.26 7.17
CA GLY A 424 -2.10 3.47 5.79
C GLY A 424 -3.27 3.84 4.89
N PHE A 425 -3.03 3.71 3.58
CA PHE A 425 -4.06 3.89 2.58
C PHE A 425 -4.14 2.66 1.67
N PRO A 426 -5.23 1.88 1.76
CA PRO A 426 -6.28 1.92 2.78
C PRO A 426 -5.82 1.50 4.18
N VAL A 427 -6.65 1.76 5.19
CA VAL A 427 -6.61 1.06 6.48
C VAL A 427 -7.12 -0.37 6.25
N MET A 428 -6.29 -1.36 6.57
CA MET A 428 -6.62 -2.77 6.35
C MET A 428 -7.08 -3.40 7.66
N VAL A 429 -8.22 -4.10 7.63
CA VAL A 429 -8.84 -4.67 8.83
C VAL A 429 -9.15 -6.14 8.63
N ASN A 430 -8.69 -7.00 9.53
CA ASN A 430 -9.04 -8.41 9.49
C ASN A 430 -10.54 -8.58 9.77
N ARG A 431 -11.29 -9.03 8.76
CA ARG A 431 -12.75 -9.17 8.81
C ARG A 431 -13.25 -10.13 9.89
N ARG A 432 -12.43 -11.11 10.30
CA ARG A 432 -12.78 -12.04 11.39
C ARG A 432 -12.66 -11.39 12.77
N ILE A 433 -11.91 -10.30 12.89
CA ILE A 433 -11.76 -9.55 14.15
C ILE A 433 -12.75 -8.40 14.21
N ARG A 434 -12.93 -7.67 13.10
CA ARG A 434 -13.87 -6.55 12.99
C ARG A 434 -14.51 -6.51 11.61
N ASN A 435 -15.84 -6.61 11.59
CA ASN A 435 -16.64 -6.29 10.42
C ASN A 435 -16.93 -4.78 10.39
N LEU A 436 -16.48 -4.09 9.35
CA LEU A 436 -16.63 -2.63 9.20
C LEU A 436 -18.09 -2.21 8.98
N ALA A 437 -18.95 -3.11 8.51
CA ALA A 437 -20.38 -2.86 8.35
C ALA A 437 -21.21 -3.04 9.65
N MET A 438 -20.58 -3.36 10.79
CA MET A 438 -21.31 -3.38 12.06
C MET A 438 -21.48 -1.95 12.60
N PHE A 439 -22.70 -1.66 13.04
CA PHE A 439 -23.12 -0.34 13.51
C PHE A 439 -22.23 0.27 14.61
N ASP A 440 -21.65 -0.57 15.46
CA ASP A 440 -20.80 -0.16 16.58
C ASP A 440 -19.30 -0.18 16.27
N THR A 441 -18.87 -0.71 15.11
CA THR A 441 -17.45 -0.71 14.72
C THR A 441 -16.82 0.68 14.69
N PRO A 442 -17.48 1.75 14.16
CA PRO A 442 -16.94 3.10 14.23
C PRO A 442 -16.56 3.54 15.64
N HIS A 443 -17.22 3.03 16.68
CA HIS A 443 -16.97 3.39 18.08
C HIS A 443 -15.94 2.51 18.77
N ARG A 444 -15.23 1.65 18.03
CA ARG A 444 -14.18 0.80 18.59
C ARG A 444 -12.84 1.51 18.54
N TRP A 445 -12.12 1.46 19.65
CA TRP A 445 -10.75 1.98 19.78
C TRP A 445 -9.84 1.65 18.59
N CYS A 446 -9.93 0.43 18.06
CA CYS A 446 -9.15 0.00 16.90
C CYS A 446 -9.36 0.91 15.69
N VAL A 447 -10.59 1.34 15.39
CA VAL A 447 -10.86 2.24 14.25
C VAL A 447 -10.19 3.60 14.46
N TRP A 448 -10.33 4.18 15.65
CA TRP A 448 -9.75 5.48 16.00
C TRP A 448 -8.23 5.45 16.00
N HIS A 449 -7.67 4.35 16.48
CA HIS A 449 -6.24 4.12 16.56
C HIS A 449 -5.65 4.00 15.15
N GLU A 450 -6.20 3.14 14.28
CA GLU A 450 -5.67 3.00 12.92
C GLU A 450 -5.86 4.26 12.07
N LEU A 451 -7.01 4.93 12.18
CA LEU A 451 -7.17 6.21 11.50
C LEU A 451 -6.26 7.27 12.12
N GLY A 452 -6.11 7.31 13.44
CA GLY A 452 -5.22 8.23 14.16
C GLY A 452 -3.77 8.13 13.71
N HIS A 453 -3.28 6.92 13.36
CA HIS A 453 -1.96 6.75 12.78
C HIS A 453 -1.78 7.54 11.48
N ASN A 454 -2.84 7.65 10.67
CA ASN A 454 -2.79 8.47 9.46
C ASN A 454 -2.71 9.96 9.78
N TYR A 455 -3.16 10.39 10.96
CA TYR A 455 -3.12 11.79 11.42
C TYR A 455 -1.83 12.18 12.14
N GLN A 456 -1.00 11.21 12.52
CA GLN A 456 0.27 11.51 13.16
C GLN A 456 1.21 12.27 12.23
N GLN A 457 1.81 13.33 12.77
CA GLN A 457 2.95 14.00 12.14
C GLN A 457 4.24 13.22 12.40
N ALA A 458 4.26 11.96 11.95
CA ALA A 458 5.21 10.93 12.34
C ALA A 458 6.66 11.30 12.01
N ARG A 459 6.90 12.01 10.91
CA ARG A 459 8.25 12.47 10.53
C ARG A 459 8.66 13.77 11.23
N SER A 460 7.75 14.49 11.86
CA SER A 460 8.03 15.81 12.43
C SER A 460 8.23 15.75 13.94
N TRP A 461 7.32 15.12 14.69
CA TRP A 461 7.48 15.04 16.15
C TRP A 461 6.91 13.76 16.74
N ALA A 462 5.83 13.22 16.15
CA ALA A 462 5.05 12.17 16.79
C ALA A 462 5.83 10.87 17.01
N ARG A 463 6.82 10.55 16.16
CA ARG A 463 7.68 9.36 16.34
C ARG A 463 8.64 9.51 17.51
N ALA A 464 9.18 10.71 17.76
CA ALA A 464 10.09 10.95 18.88
C ALA A 464 9.44 10.67 20.24
N TYR A 465 8.12 10.88 20.33
CA TYR A 465 7.33 10.62 21.52
C TYR A 465 6.61 9.25 21.50
N GLY A 466 7.02 8.34 20.61
CA GLY A 466 6.46 7.01 20.45
C GLY A 466 5.27 6.94 19.49
N VAL A 467 5.41 6.18 18.40
CA VAL A 467 4.35 6.01 17.38
C VAL A 467 3.07 5.42 17.97
N GLU A 468 3.19 4.39 18.80
CA GLU A 468 2.05 3.75 19.49
C GLU A 468 1.53 4.58 20.68
N SER A 469 2.22 5.67 21.04
CA SER A 469 1.83 6.58 22.12
C SER A 469 1.06 7.76 21.55
N THR A 470 1.65 8.49 20.61
CA THR A 470 1.07 9.72 20.08
C THR A 470 -0.19 9.47 19.26
N VAL A 471 -0.33 8.30 18.61
CA VAL A 471 -1.60 7.88 17.98
C VAL A 471 -2.75 7.84 18.99
N ASN A 472 -2.47 7.46 20.23
CA ASN A 472 -3.48 7.30 21.26
C ASN A 472 -3.93 8.65 21.85
N LEU A 473 -3.29 9.78 21.53
CA LEU A 473 -3.88 11.10 21.77
C LEU A 473 -5.21 11.23 21.04
N PHE A 474 -5.27 10.81 19.77
CA PHE A 474 -6.51 10.79 18.98
C PHE A 474 -7.55 9.84 19.57
N SER A 475 -7.14 8.62 19.93
CA SER A 475 -8.03 7.62 20.51
C SER A 475 -8.61 8.04 21.87
N ILE A 476 -7.79 8.65 22.75
CA ILE A 476 -8.26 9.18 24.03
C ILE A 476 -9.18 10.38 23.81
N TYR A 477 -8.82 11.31 22.91
CA TYR A 477 -9.67 12.45 22.58
C TYR A 477 -11.07 12.02 22.12
N ILE A 478 -11.15 11.05 21.20
CA ILE A 478 -12.43 10.51 20.72
C ILE A 478 -13.18 9.83 21.88
N GLY A 479 -12.49 9.04 22.70
CA GLY A 479 -13.06 8.41 23.88
C GLY A 479 -13.68 9.41 24.88
N GLU A 480 -12.98 10.51 25.15
CA GLU A 480 -13.46 11.60 26.00
C GLU A 480 -14.66 12.31 25.34
N LYS A 481 -14.56 12.69 24.06
CA LYS A 481 -15.57 13.51 23.38
C LYS A 481 -16.88 12.78 23.10
N LEU A 482 -16.84 11.49 22.81
CA LEU A 482 -18.03 10.72 22.48
C LEU A 482 -18.62 9.96 23.68
N PHE A 483 -17.80 9.60 24.66
CA PHE A 483 -18.21 8.69 25.73
C PHE A 483 -17.84 9.15 27.15
N ASN A 484 -17.22 10.33 27.29
CA ASN A 484 -16.66 10.80 28.56
C ASN A 484 -15.75 9.75 29.23
N LYS A 485 -14.93 9.06 28.43
CA LYS A 485 -14.07 7.96 28.88
C LYS A 485 -12.60 8.27 28.63
N ASP A 486 -11.82 8.21 29.70
CA ASP A 486 -10.37 8.21 29.65
C ASP A 486 -9.85 6.79 29.98
N ARG A 487 -9.24 6.14 28.99
CA ARG A 487 -8.70 4.78 29.13
C ARG A 487 -7.47 4.73 30.05
N LEU A 488 -6.71 5.82 30.16
CA LEU A 488 -5.56 5.89 31.04
C LEU A 488 -6.01 5.96 32.50
N LYS A 489 -7.02 6.81 32.81
CA LYS A 489 -7.64 6.85 34.14
C LYS A 489 -8.26 5.51 34.52
N LYS A 490 -9.07 4.92 33.61
CA LYS A 490 -9.73 3.62 33.87
C LYS A 490 -8.75 2.50 34.22
N ASN A 491 -7.53 2.52 33.68
CA ASN A 491 -6.52 1.48 33.89
C ASN A 491 -5.37 1.95 34.80
N ASP A 492 -5.60 2.98 35.61
CA ASP A 492 -4.67 3.49 36.62
C ASP A 492 -3.28 3.84 36.07
N LYS A 493 -3.22 4.29 34.80
CA LYS A 493 -1.95 4.47 34.10
C LYS A 493 -1.17 5.70 34.57
N TYR A 494 -1.84 6.76 35.01
CA TYR A 494 -1.19 7.96 35.53
C TYR A 494 -0.38 7.65 36.78
N ARG A 495 -1.02 7.08 37.80
CA ARG A 495 -0.36 6.69 39.06
C ARG A 495 0.77 5.69 38.83
N LEU A 496 0.53 4.65 38.02
CA LEU A 496 1.53 3.62 37.73
C LEU A 496 2.76 4.17 36.98
N ALA A 497 2.55 5.06 36.01
CA ALA A 497 3.65 5.69 35.29
C ALA A 497 4.44 6.64 36.18
N SER A 498 3.77 7.47 36.96
CA SER A 498 4.42 8.38 37.91
C SER A 498 5.26 7.63 38.95
N ALA A 499 4.73 6.54 39.52
CA ALA A 499 5.48 5.72 40.47
C ALA A 499 6.72 5.07 39.84
N ALA A 500 6.63 4.65 38.58
CA ALA A 500 7.78 4.10 37.86
C ALA A 500 8.84 5.16 37.57
N VAL A 501 8.44 6.38 37.20
CA VAL A 501 9.36 7.52 36.99
C VAL A 501 10.05 7.90 38.31
N ASP A 502 9.31 7.91 39.42
CA ASP A 502 9.88 8.14 40.77
C ASP A 502 10.90 7.05 41.16
N GLN A 503 10.81 5.85 40.57
CA GLN A 503 11.74 4.73 40.75
C GLN A 503 12.87 4.69 39.71
N GLY A 504 12.98 5.71 38.85
CA GLY A 504 14.07 5.86 37.89
C GLY A 504 13.75 5.43 36.45
N LEU A 505 12.49 5.14 36.11
CA LEU A 505 12.11 4.89 34.71
C LEU A 505 12.38 6.14 33.86
N THR A 506 13.17 5.97 32.81
CA THR A 506 13.39 7.03 31.81
C THR A 506 12.37 6.99 30.68
N PHE A 507 12.19 8.10 29.98
CA PHE A 507 11.29 8.18 28.84
C PHE A 507 11.68 7.18 27.75
N GLU A 508 12.97 6.94 27.51
CA GLU A 508 13.40 6.01 26.46
C GLU A 508 12.94 4.57 26.74
N GLU A 509 13.09 4.13 28.00
CA GLU A 509 12.68 2.80 28.48
C GLU A 509 11.16 2.63 28.61
N ALA A 510 10.43 3.74 28.67
CA ALA A 510 8.98 3.74 28.86
C ALA A 510 8.23 3.05 27.70
N ASN A 511 7.22 2.24 28.05
CA ASN A 511 6.32 1.64 27.07
C ASN A 511 5.35 2.69 26.49
N CYS A 512 4.56 2.28 25.48
CA CYS A 512 3.71 3.21 24.77
C CYS A 512 2.67 3.93 25.64
N TRP A 513 2.16 3.29 26.70
CA TRP A 513 1.19 3.90 27.61
C TRP A 513 1.87 4.90 28.57
N GLN A 514 3.07 4.59 29.05
CA GLN A 514 3.85 5.49 29.90
C GLN A 514 4.30 6.74 29.13
N LYS A 515 4.80 6.59 27.89
CA LYS A 515 5.11 7.72 27.00
C LYS A 515 3.89 8.60 26.70
N LEU A 516 2.71 8.00 26.58
CA LEU A 516 1.46 8.75 26.43
C LEU A 516 1.09 9.51 27.70
N VAL A 517 1.33 8.93 28.89
CA VAL A 517 1.08 9.61 30.17
C VAL A 517 1.88 10.91 30.26
N PHE A 518 3.16 10.92 29.88
CA PHE A 518 3.98 12.15 29.83
C PHE A 518 3.27 13.31 29.09
N LEU A 519 2.75 13.06 27.89
CA LEU A 519 2.04 14.08 27.10
C LEU A 519 0.70 14.50 27.75
N MET A 520 0.00 13.54 28.35
CA MET A 520 -1.28 13.78 29.00
C MET A 520 -1.16 14.51 30.34
N GLU A 521 -0.06 14.34 31.07
CA GLU A 521 0.25 15.09 32.30
C GLU A 521 0.39 16.59 32.01
N ILE A 522 1.09 16.96 30.94
CA ILE A 522 1.19 18.36 30.49
C ILE A 522 -0.21 18.91 30.17
N LYS A 523 -1.05 18.16 29.44
CA LYS A 523 -2.43 18.56 29.17
C LYS A 523 -3.23 18.83 30.45
N TYR A 524 -3.09 17.98 31.47
CA TYR A 524 -3.85 18.11 32.71
C TYR A 524 -3.32 19.20 33.63
N ALA A 525 -2.02 19.47 33.63
CA ALA A 525 -1.42 20.56 34.38
C ALA A 525 -1.85 21.95 33.87
N PHE A 526 -2.18 22.07 32.58
CA PHE A 526 -2.62 23.31 31.94
C PHE A 526 -4.04 23.17 31.34
N PRO A 527 -5.08 23.07 32.19
CA PRO A 527 -6.45 22.78 31.75
C PRO A 527 -7.07 23.86 30.88
N ASP A 528 -6.60 25.11 30.97
CA ASP A 528 -7.01 26.23 30.11
C ASP A 528 -6.56 26.01 28.65
N LYS A 529 -5.44 25.31 28.42
CA LYS A 529 -5.02 24.85 27.10
C LYS A 529 -5.64 23.50 26.76
N GLY A 530 -5.60 22.54 27.68
CA GLY A 530 -6.18 21.21 27.51
C GLY A 530 -5.79 20.56 26.18
N TRP A 531 -6.76 20.08 25.41
CA TRP A 531 -6.51 19.51 24.08
C TRP A 531 -6.04 20.52 23.02
N ASP A 532 -6.26 21.82 23.24
CA ASP A 532 -5.88 22.84 22.26
C ASP A 532 -4.36 22.95 22.09
N MET A 533 -3.57 22.56 23.11
CA MET A 533 -2.11 22.51 22.99
C MET A 533 -1.66 21.61 21.83
N PHE A 534 -2.32 20.47 21.62
CA PHE A 534 -2.00 19.55 20.53
C PHE A 534 -2.50 20.07 19.19
N ARG A 535 -3.65 20.77 19.17
CA ARG A 535 -4.14 21.44 17.95
C ARG A 535 -3.14 22.50 17.49
N GLN A 536 -2.66 23.32 18.41
CA GLN A 536 -1.64 24.34 18.15
C GLN A 536 -0.31 23.72 17.71
N LEU A 537 0.19 22.68 18.40
CA LEU A 537 1.39 21.95 17.99
C LEU A 537 1.26 21.42 16.55
N ASN A 538 0.13 20.80 16.22
CA ASN A 538 -0.12 20.26 14.88
C ASN A 538 -0.17 21.37 13.81
N ARG A 539 -0.83 22.51 14.09
CA ARG A 539 -0.87 23.68 13.20
C ARG A 539 0.51 24.27 12.98
N THR A 540 1.27 24.55 14.04
CA THR A 540 2.63 25.09 13.95
C THR A 540 3.55 24.16 13.16
N THR A 541 3.37 22.84 13.28
CA THR A 541 4.15 21.86 12.51
C THR A 541 3.79 21.88 11.02
N ARG A 542 2.51 22.05 10.67
CA ARG A 542 2.09 22.22 9.25
C ARG A 542 2.54 23.55 8.66
N ALA A 543 2.69 24.59 9.48
CA ALA A 543 3.18 25.90 9.07
C ALA A 543 4.68 25.94 8.77
N LEU A 544 5.46 24.95 9.20
CA LEU A 544 6.89 24.84 8.87
C LEU A 544 7.08 24.81 7.36
N SER A 545 8.05 25.60 6.88
CA SER A 545 8.52 25.51 5.49
C SER A 545 9.02 24.10 5.18
N LYS A 546 9.09 23.76 3.89
CA LYS A 546 9.59 22.45 3.46
C LYS A 546 11.00 22.17 4.02
N LYS A 547 11.88 23.16 3.98
CA LYS A 547 13.27 23.04 4.47
C LYS A 547 13.32 22.79 5.98
N GLU A 548 12.54 23.53 6.77
CA GLU A 548 12.48 23.33 8.23
C GLU A 548 11.90 21.96 8.59
N ALA A 549 10.83 21.54 7.89
CA ALA A 549 10.23 20.23 8.11
C ALA A 549 11.18 19.08 7.74
N GLU A 550 11.97 19.22 6.68
CA GLU A 550 12.99 18.24 6.28
C GLU A 550 14.15 18.18 7.26
N LEU A 551 14.62 19.33 7.77
CA LEU A 551 15.62 19.39 8.83
C LEU A 551 15.12 18.72 10.11
N LEU A 552 13.92 19.08 10.57
CA LEU A 552 13.27 18.47 11.73
C LEU A 552 13.09 16.94 11.57
N ALA A 553 12.78 16.48 10.35
CA ALA A 553 12.61 15.06 10.06
C ALA A 553 13.92 14.26 9.99
N SER A 554 15.07 14.95 9.98
CA SER A 554 16.38 14.31 9.80
C SER A 554 17.05 13.93 11.11
N ASP A 555 16.64 14.52 12.24
CA ASP A 555 17.32 14.38 13.53
C ASP A 555 16.31 14.17 14.66
N HIS A 556 16.50 13.10 15.45
CA HIS A 556 15.61 12.76 16.57
C HIS A 556 15.64 13.78 17.72
N GLN A 557 16.82 14.33 18.06
CA GLN A 557 16.96 15.35 19.10
C GLN A 557 16.26 16.65 18.70
N LEU A 558 16.34 17.04 17.42
CA LEU A 558 15.60 18.21 16.93
C LEU A 558 14.08 18.05 17.11
N GLN A 559 13.54 16.84 17.00
CA GLN A 559 12.12 16.55 17.22
C GLN A 559 11.72 16.70 18.69
N ILE A 560 12.57 16.23 19.60
CA ILE A 560 12.36 16.40 21.05
C ILE A 560 12.37 17.90 21.38
N ASP A 561 13.42 18.61 20.96
CA ASP A 561 13.60 20.04 21.20
C ASP A 561 12.49 20.89 20.60
N TYR A 562 11.99 20.51 19.41
CA TYR A 562 10.88 21.21 18.76
C TYR A 562 9.59 21.13 19.59
N VAL A 563 9.25 19.96 20.12
CA VAL A 563 8.05 19.80 20.96
C VAL A 563 8.24 20.50 22.30
N TYR A 564 9.41 20.40 22.92
CA TYR A 564 9.73 21.13 24.15
C TYR A 564 9.51 22.63 23.97
N ARG A 565 10.11 23.22 22.93
CA ARG A 565 9.98 24.66 22.65
C ARG A 565 8.55 25.05 22.37
N THR A 566 7.88 24.28 21.51
CA THR A 566 6.53 24.60 21.05
C THR A 566 5.52 24.48 22.19
N LEU A 567 5.55 23.39 22.96
CA LEU A 567 4.64 23.22 24.08
C LEU A 567 4.93 24.20 25.21
N SER A 568 6.18 24.52 25.53
CA SER A 568 6.52 25.52 26.55
C SER A 568 5.95 26.90 26.19
N LYS A 569 6.06 27.32 24.92
CA LYS A 569 5.46 28.56 24.41
C LYS A 569 3.92 28.53 24.48
N ILE A 570 3.30 27.41 24.10
CA ILE A 570 1.84 27.25 24.09
C ILE A 570 1.24 27.28 25.51
N VAL A 571 1.87 26.59 26.46
CA VAL A 571 1.40 26.54 27.85
C VAL A 571 1.87 27.73 28.70
N GLY A 572 2.75 28.57 28.15
CA GLY A 572 3.29 29.75 28.83
C GLY A 572 4.23 29.43 30.00
N HIS A 573 4.80 28.23 30.04
CA HIS A 573 5.68 27.78 31.12
C HIS A 573 6.87 27.01 30.55
N ASP A 574 8.03 27.16 31.18
CA ASP A 574 9.21 26.35 30.88
C ASP A 574 9.02 24.92 31.43
N LEU A 575 8.93 23.93 30.54
CA LEU A 575 8.70 22.53 30.88
C LEU A 575 9.97 21.75 31.25
N ILE A 576 11.13 22.39 31.37
CA ILE A 576 12.44 21.71 31.47
C ILE A 576 12.53 20.77 32.67
N LEU A 577 11.89 21.13 33.80
CA LEU A 577 11.91 20.32 35.01
C LEU A 577 11.13 19.01 34.81
N THR A 578 10.01 19.05 34.08
CA THR A 578 9.24 17.84 33.75
C THR A 578 10.01 16.94 32.78
N TYR A 579 10.68 17.52 31.77
CA TYR A 579 11.54 16.77 30.85
C TYR A 579 12.68 16.07 31.60
N LYS A 580 13.35 16.78 32.52
CA LYS A 580 14.39 16.21 33.39
C LYS A 580 13.87 15.08 34.28
N ARG A 581 12.68 15.25 34.89
CA ARG A 581 12.07 14.21 35.73
C ARG A 581 11.83 12.92 34.94
N TRP A 582 11.36 13.04 33.70
CA TRP A 582 11.15 11.90 32.81
C TRP A 582 12.43 11.40 32.13
N GLY A 583 13.61 11.96 32.43
CA GLY A 583 14.87 11.57 31.81
C GLY A 583 14.94 11.86 30.30
N LEU A 584 14.15 12.83 29.81
CA LEU A 584 14.12 13.23 28.40
C LEU A 584 15.02 14.45 28.18
N SER A 585 16.15 14.24 27.51
CA SER A 585 17.15 15.28 27.28
C SER A 585 16.69 16.34 26.27
N VAL A 586 16.94 17.61 26.59
CA VAL A 586 16.71 18.78 25.72
C VAL A 586 18.05 19.46 25.47
N SER A 587 18.33 19.86 24.23
CA SER A 587 19.59 20.54 23.91
C SER A 587 19.76 21.85 24.66
N GLN A 588 21.02 22.29 24.82
CA GLN A 588 21.33 23.57 25.45
C GLN A 588 20.70 24.73 24.67
N ASP A 589 20.79 24.73 23.34
CA ASP A 589 20.20 25.75 22.48
C ASP A 589 18.68 25.90 22.71
N ALA A 590 17.96 24.78 22.80
CA ALA A 590 16.52 24.81 23.06
C ALA A 590 16.20 25.30 24.48
N GLN A 591 17.00 24.92 25.48
CA GLN A 591 16.86 25.43 26.85
C GLN A 591 17.08 26.94 26.91
N GLU A 592 18.14 27.45 26.28
CA GLU A 592 18.47 28.88 26.23
C GLU A 592 17.39 29.68 25.49
N GLU A 593 16.83 29.15 24.40
CA GLU A 593 15.74 29.78 23.66
C GLU A 593 14.52 30.02 24.57
N ILE A 594 14.11 29.03 25.37
CA ILE A 594 12.97 29.15 26.27
C ILE A 594 13.29 30.02 27.50
N GLN A 595 14.51 29.93 28.05
CA GLN A 595 14.93 30.77 29.17
C GLN A 595 14.91 32.26 28.81
N LYS A 596 15.31 32.63 27.58
CA LYS A 596 15.27 34.02 27.08
C LYS A 596 13.85 34.61 27.03
N LEU A 597 12.80 33.77 27.01
CA LEU A 597 11.41 34.23 27.06
C LEU A 597 10.93 34.60 28.47
N GLY A 598 11.71 34.29 29.52
CA GLY A 598 11.35 34.62 30.90
C GLY A 598 10.13 33.88 31.45
N LEU A 599 9.79 32.72 30.87
CA LEU A 599 8.65 31.91 31.32
C LEU A 599 8.92 31.32 32.71
N GLN A 600 7.88 31.28 33.55
CA GLN A 600 7.95 30.55 34.82
C GLN A 600 8.14 29.05 34.55
N LYS A 601 8.98 28.39 35.34
CA LYS A 601 9.14 26.93 35.27
C LYS A 601 7.90 26.22 35.80
N ALA A 602 7.40 25.26 35.04
CA ALA A 602 6.40 24.31 35.53
C ALA A 602 7.03 23.38 36.59
N PRO A 603 6.24 22.83 37.53
CA PRO A 603 6.73 21.82 38.46
C PRO A 603 7.33 20.61 37.74
N ALA A 604 8.33 19.99 38.36
CA ALA A 604 8.95 18.77 37.82
C ALA A 604 7.92 17.63 37.71
N ASP A 605 7.08 17.48 38.73
CA ASP A 605 6.01 16.50 38.77
C ASP A 605 4.68 17.12 38.36
N LEU A 606 4.15 16.70 37.20
CA LEU A 606 2.83 17.09 36.68
C LEU A 606 1.81 15.94 36.79
N SER A 607 2.13 14.89 37.53
CA SER A 607 1.34 13.67 37.58
C SER A 607 -0.04 13.88 38.20
N VAL A 608 -1.04 13.24 37.59
CA VAL A 608 -2.38 13.12 38.16
C VAL A 608 -2.40 11.85 39.02
N ARG A 609 -2.20 12.00 40.34
CA ARG A 609 -2.11 10.87 41.29
C ARG A 609 -3.44 10.49 41.96
N HIS A 610 -4.52 11.21 41.67
CA HIS A 610 -5.85 11.03 42.28
C HIS A 610 -6.84 10.30 41.38
#